data_AF-A0A7Y3XHL5-F1
#
_entry.id   AF-A0A7Y3XHL5-F1
#
_cell.length_a   1.000
_cell.length_b   1.000
_cell.length_c   1.000
_cell.angle_alpha   90.00
_cell.angle_beta   90.00
_cell.angle_gamma   90.00
#
_symmetry.space_group_name_H-M   'P 1'
#
loop_
_entity.id
_entity.type
_entity.pdbx_description
1 polymer ?
#
loop_
_entity_poly.entity_id
_entity_poly.type
_entity_poly.pdbx_seq_one_letter_code
_entity_poly.pdbx_strand_id
1 'polypeptide(L)'
;MNVARSEATPGPRRWPVRPHASRGFTLLELLISISVIFMLLALAMPGYFGVRTRSHKFKCQMNLRSVAFDLSVFADPTLHGGRGDDDMDSSLRRDEFWLETFQESQYRMDEFWDRSNDRYEGTTGDLGVMACPDVKGRVVINSNTPCRGGAMQPSESVSYAFNLRLDYPDKMVGGHRVPRHTPLSERMLSEPGLIPLLWDADGTVAKQNDVTPHYSAPGLDENSPYSDNRVWFPGFRHGGRMQVAFVSGEVLCTTKPLAHETWRWDYTP
;
A
#
# COMPACT_ATOMS: atom_id res chain seq x y z
N MET A 1 100.86 7.28 -39.16
CA MET A 1 99.78 6.32 -39.43
C MET A 1 98.45 6.91 -38.98
N ASN A 2 97.57 7.14 -39.95
CA ASN A 2 96.11 7.28 -39.93
C ASN A 2 95.41 8.24 -38.94
N VAL A 3 95.01 9.39 -39.49
CA VAL A 3 93.94 10.27 -38.99
C VAL A 3 92.59 9.65 -39.35
N ALA A 4 91.78 9.26 -38.37
CA ALA A 4 90.40 8.81 -38.58
C ALA A 4 89.46 10.02 -38.62
N ARG A 5 88.78 10.22 -39.76
CA ARG A 5 87.67 11.19 -39.93
C ARG A 5 86.43 10.65 -39.19
N SER A 6 85.85 11.49 -38.35
CA SER A 6 84.54 11.26 -37.73
C SER A 6 83.43 11.63 -38.73
N GLU A 7 82.62 10.65 -39.13
CA GLU A 7 81.41 10.87 -39.93
C GLU A 7 80.23 11.17 -39.01
N ALA A 8 79.62 12.35 -39.18
CA ALA A 8 78.42 12.74 -38.46
C ALA A 8 77.18 12.09 -39.10
N THR A 9 76.44 11.29 -38.33
CA THR A 9 75.17 10.69 -38.75
C THR A 9 74.03 11.72 -38.71
N PRO A 10 73.14 11.77 -39.73
CA PRO A 10 72.00 12.67 -39.72
C PRO A 10 70.90 12.18 -38.77
N GLY A 11 70.47 13.06 -37.86
CA GLY A 11 69.41 12.76 -36.88
C GLY A 11 68.02 12.55 -37.50
N PRO A 12 67.10 11.87 -36.77
CA PRO A 12 65.79 11.49 -37.29
C PRO A 12 64.89 12.70 -37.57
N ARG A 13 64.25 12.73 -38.75
CA ARG A 13 63.29 13.76 -39.14
C ARG A 13 62.01 13.62 -38.30
N ARG A 14 61.74 14.60 -37.44
CA ARG A 14 60.48 14.71 -36.70
C ARG A 14 59.38 15.19 -37.64
N TRP A 15 58.36 14.36 -37.85
CA TRP A 15 57.14 14.77 -38.56
C TRP A 15 56.34 15.75 -37.68
N PRO A 16 55.85 16.88 -38.22
CA PRO A 16 55.06 17.82 -37.44
C PRO A 16 53.71 17.19 -37.06
N VAL A 17 53.47 17.02 -35.77
CA VAL A 17 52.16 16.66 -35.23
C VAL A 17 51.23 17.84 -35.51
N ARG A 18 50.22 17.64 -36.36
CA ARG A 18 49.21 18.68 -36.62
C ARG A 18 48.44 18.93 -35.31
N PRO A 19 48.37 20.17 -34.82
CA PRO A 19 47.59 20.47 -33.63
C PRO A 19 46.12 20.13 -33.90
N HIS A 20 45.53 19.31 -33.04
CA HIS A 20 44.09 19.06 -33.06
C HIS A 20 43.43 20.37 -32.62
N ALA A 21 42.84 21.10 -33.58
CA ALA A 21 42.12 22.33 -33.27
C ALA A 21 40.93 21.98 -32.37
N SER A 22 41.03 22.30 -31.08
CA SER A 22 39.91 22.24 -30.16
C SER A 22 38.86 23.24 -30.65
N ARG A 23 37.82 22.73 -31.32
CA ARG A 23 36.64 23.54 -31.65
C ARG A 23 35.94 23.87 -30.32
N GLY A 24 36.05 25.13 -29.91
CA GLY A 24 35.32 25.67 -28.77
C GLY A 24 33.83 25.78 -29.11
N PHE A 25 32.99 25.50 -28.12
CA PHE A 25 31.54 25.63 -28.23
C PHE A 25 31.15 27.11 -28.24
N THR A 26 30.32 27.53 -29.19
CA THR A 26 29.87 28.93 -29.24
C THR A 26 28.75 29.18 -28.22
N LEU A 27 28.66 30.41 -27.70
CA LEU A 27 27.55 30.82 -26.83
C LEU A 27 26.18 30.58 -27.49
N LEU A 28 26.12 30.79 -28.81
CA LEU A 28 24.91 30.60 -29.60
C LEU A 28 24.48 29.13 -29.69
N GLU A 29 25.41 28.20 -29.92
CA GLU A 29 25.12 26.76 -29.92
C GLU A 29 24.55 26.30 -28.58
N LEU A 30 25.07 26.84 -27.47
CA LEU A 30 24.53 26.56 -26.15
C LEU A 30 23.12 27.10 -25.99
N LEU A 31 22.89 28.35 -26.42
CA LEU A 31 21.58 29.00 -26.33
C LEU A 31 20.50 28.25 -27.13
N ILE A 32 20.80 27.86 -28.36
CA ILE A 32 19.85 27.11 -29.21
C ILE A 32 19.57 25.74 -28.58
N SER A 33 20.60 25.06 -28.09
CA SER A 33 20.46 23.73 -27.49
C SER A 33 19.56 23.76 -26.25
N ILE A 34 19.77 24.69 -25.32
CA ILE A 34 18.90 24.80 -24.14
C ILE A 34 17.47 25.20 -24.54
N SER A 35 17.30 26.04 -25.56
CA SER A 35 15.98 26.46 -26.06
C SER A 35 15.19 25.27 -26.62
N VAL A 36 15.85 24.41 -27.39
CA VAL A 36 15.24 23.17 -27.90
C VAL A 36 14.92 22.21 -26.75
N ILE A 37 15.81 22.04 -25.76
CA ILE A 37 15.55 21.21 -24.58
C ILE A 37 14.32 21.71 -23.82
N PHE A 38 14.19 23.02 -23.56
CA PHE A 38 13.03 23.58 -22.89
C PHE A 38 11.74 23.38 -23.67
N MET A 39 11.76 23.54 -25.00
CA MET A 39 10.60 23.28 -25.85
C MET A 39 10.16 21.82 -25.79
N LEU A 40 11.11 20.88 -25.83
CA LEU A 40 10.82 19.45 -25.71
C LEU A 40 10.25 19.10 -24.32
N LEU A 41 10.82 19.65 -23.26
CA LEU A 41 10.32 19.44 -21.90
C LEU A 41 8.91 20.01 -21.71
N ALA A 42 8.63 21.19 -22.27
CA ALA A 42 7.30 21.81 -22.19
C ALA A 42 6.21 20.94 -22.84
N LEU A 43 6.54 20.27 -23.95
CA LEU A 43 5.62 19.34 -24.63
C LEU A 43 5.48 18.01 -23.88
N ALA A 44 6.53 17.53 -23.21
CA ALA A 44 6.53 16.23 -22.52
C ALA A 44 5.90 16.27 -21.12
N MET A 45 6.06 17.37 -20.38
CA MET A 45 5.68 17.48 -18.97
C MET A 45 4.20 17.18 -18.63
N PRO A 46 3.18 17.68 -19.37
CA PRO A 46 1.78 17.49 -18.96
C PRO A 46 1.33 16.02 -18.98
N GLY A 47 1.90 15.19 -19.85
CA GLY A 47 1.59 13.76 -19.90
C GLY A 47 2.13 12.97 -18.70
N TYR A 48 3.27 13.39 -18.14
CA TYR A 48 3.99 12.62 -17.13
C TYR A 48 3.22 12.49 -15.81
N PHE A 49 2.64 13.58 -15.31
CA PHE A 49 1.92 13.57 -14.04
C PHE A 49 0.65 12.71 -14.10
N GLY A 50 -0.11 12.80 -15.19
CA GLY A 50 -1.31 12.00 -15.39
C GLY A 50 -1.03 10.49 -15.45
N VAL A 51 0.07 10.09 -16.11
CA VAL A 51 0.51 8.69 -16.15
C VAL A 51 0.86 8.21 -14.75
N ARG A 52 1.63 8.99 -13.99
CA ARG A 52 2.05 8.59 -12.64
C ARG A 52 0.87 8.36 -11.69
N THR A 53 -0.10 9.27 -11.64
CA THR A 53 -1.30 9.12 -10.79
C THR A 53 -2.12 7.89 -11.18
N ARG A 54 -2.27 7.61 -12.48
CA ARG A 54 -2.97 6.41 -12.97
C ARG A 54 -2.22 5.13 -12.59
N SER A 55 -0.89 5.12 -12.72
CA SER A 55 -0.05 4.00 -12.32
C SER A 55 -0.11 3.73 -10.82
N HIS A 56 -0.09 4.78 -9.98
CA HIS A 56 -0.23 4.64 -8.53
C HIS A 56 -1.60 4.06 -8.17
N LYS A 57 -2.68 4.58 -8.76
CA LYS A 57 -4.03 4.04 -8.57
C LYS A 57 -4.09 2.57 -8.95
N PHE A 58 -3.59 2.22 -10.15
CA PHE A 58 -3.56 0.84 -10.62
C PHE A 58 -2.77 -0.07 -9.68
N LYS A 59 -1.63 0.38 -9.15
CA LYS A 59 -0.87 -0.36 -8.15
C LYS A 59 -1.66 -0.59 -6.86
N CYS A 60 -2.36 0.42 -6.33
CA CYS A 60 -3.19 0.23 -5.14
C CYS A 60 -4.37 -0.73 -5.42
N GLN A 61 -4.99 -0.70 -6.62
CA GLN A 61 -5.97 -1.72 -7.02
C GLN A 61 -5.39 -3.13 -7.06
N MET A 62 -4.17 -3.28 -7.57
CA MET A 62 -3.54 -4.61 -7.62
C MET A 62 -3.18 -5.12 -6.24
N ASN A 63 -2.67 -4.26 -5.37
CA ASN A 63 -2.41 -4.60 -3.98
C ASN A 63 -3.69 -5.03 -3.24
N LEU A 64 -4.78 -4.28 -3.41
CA LEU A 64 -6.10 -4.63 -2.88
C LEU A 64 -6.60 -6.01 -3.37
N ARG A 65 -6.41 -6.32 -4.66
CA ARG A 65 -6.74 -7.66 -5.21
C ARG A 65 -5.86 -8.76 -4.61
N SER A 66 -4.56 -8.48 -4.41
CA SER A 66 -3.65 -9.43 -3.75
C SER A 66 -4.13 -9.75 -2.34
N VAL A 67 -4.47 -8.74 -1.54
CA VAL A 67 -4.98 -8.96 -0.17
C VAL A 67 -6.29 -9.75 -0.17
N ALA A 68 -7.22 -9.46 -1.10
CA ALA A 68 -8.47 -10.23 -1.20
C ALA A 68 -8.23 -11.69 -1.62
N PHE A 69 -7.26 -11.93 -2.50
CA PHE A 69 -6.83 -13.29 -2.84
C PHE A 69 -6.19 -13.99 -1.65
N ASP A 70 -5.31 -13.31 -0.91
CA ASP A 70 -4.66 -13.84 0.28
C ASP A 70 -5.71 -14.22 1.35
N LEU A 71 -6.80 -13.46 1.48
CA LEU A 71 -7.92 -13.83 2.34
C LEU A 71 -8.56 -15.16 1.90
N SER A 72 -8.78 -15.35 0.60
CA SER A 72 -9.38 -16.60 0.11
C SER A 72 -8.54 -17.83 0.44
N VAL A 73 -7.21 -17.70 0.35
CA VAL A 73 -6.26 -18.75 0.75
C VAL A 73 -6.23 -18.91 2.27
N PHE A 74 -6.25 -17.80 3.01
CA PHE A 74 -6.23 -17.80 4.47
C PHE A 74 -7.49 -18.43 5.06
N ALA A 75 -8.65 -18.22 4.43
CA ALA A 75 -9.94 -18.75 4.86
C ALA A 75 -10.12 -20.24 4.53
N ASP A 76 -9.45 -20.74 3.50
CA ASP A 76 -9.57 -22.13 3.05
C ASP A 76 -8.93 -23.10 4.08
N PRO A 77 -9.69 -24.06 4.64
CA PRO A 77 -9.26 -24.99 5.70
C PRO A 77 -8.14 -25.97 5.28
N THR A 78 -7.77 -26.00 4.00
CA THR A 78 -6.76 -26.89 3.43
C THR A 78 -5.55 -26.16 2.88
N LEU A 79 -5.72 -24.92 2.40
CA LEU A 79 -4.66 -24.12 1.79
C LEU A 79 -4.01 -23.14 2.78
N HIS A 80 -4.65 -22.87 3.91
CA HIS A 80 -4.08 -21.95 4.90
C HIS A 80 -2.75 -22.49 5.46
N GLY A 81 -1.80 -21.58 5.68
CA GLY A 81 -0.62 -21.86 6.51
C GLY A 81 -0.99 -21.94 7.98
N GLY A 82 -0.04 -21.76 8.90
CA GLY A 82 -0.41 -21.55 10.31
C GLY A 82 -1.20 -20.23 10.47
N ARG A 83 -2.34 -20.27 11.15
CA ARG A 83 -3.13 -19.08 11.53
C ARG A 83 -2.73 -18.56 12.92
N GLY A 84 -1.48 -18.77 13.29
CA GLY A 84 -0.94 -18.40 14.60
C GLY A 84 -1.77 -18.92 15.77
N ASP A 85 -2.14 -18.02 16.68
CA ASP A 85 -2.87 -18.29 17.91
C ASP A 85 -4.31 -18.76 17.62
N ASP A 86 -4.89 -18.44 16.45
CA ASP A 86 -6.21 -18.95 16.06
C ASP A 86 -6.23 -20.48 15.99
N ASP A 87 -5.13 -21.12 15.56
CA ASP A 87 -5.03 -22.59 15.50
C ASP A 87 -5.05 -23.22 16.91
N MET A 88 -4.77 -22.43 17.95
CA MET A 88 -4.75 -22.84 19.36
C MET A 88 -5.94 -22.29 20.16
N ASP A 89 -6.76 -21.41 19.57
CA ASP A 89 -7.92 -20.80 20.21
C ASP A 89 -9.08 -21.80 20.27
N SER A 90 -9.30 -22.36 21.46
CA SER A 90 -10.40 -23.30 21.72
C SER A 90 -11.82 -22.72 21.51
N SER A 91 -11.96 -21.40 21.34
CA SER A 91 -13.22 -20.75 21.02
C SER A 91 -13.56 -20.77 19.52
N LEU A 92 -12.57 -21.09 18.67
CA LEU A 92 -12.72 -21.17 17.22
C LEU A 92 -12.95 -22.61 16.76
N ARG A 93 -13.75 -22.76 15.71
CA ARG A 93 -13.77 -23.98 14.90
C ARG A 93 -12.56 -24.01 13.97
N ARG A 94 -12.21 -25.20 13.49
CA ARG A 94 -11.07 -25.38 12.55
C ARG A 94 -11.19 -24.52 11.28
N ASP A 95 -12.41 -24.31 10.80
CA ASP A 95 -12.70 -23.51 9.61
C ASP A 95 -12.88 -22.00 9.91
N GLU A 96 -12.69 -21.59 11.16
CA GLU A 96 -12.86 -20.22 11.63
C GLU A 96 -11.52 -19.53 11.92
N PHE A 97 -11.53 -18.20 11.88
CA PHE A 97 -10.38 -17.35 12.16
C PHE A 97 -10.83 -15.91 12.50
N TRP A 98 -10.01 -15.15 13.24
CA TRP A 98 -10.27 -13.74 13.50
C TRP A 98 -9.79 -12.86 12.33
N LEU A 99 -10.51 -11.77 12.04
CA LEU A 99 -10.07 -10.84 11.00
C LEU A 99 -8.73 -10.20 11.35
N GLU A 100 -8.49 -9.95 12.65
CA GLU A 100 -7.24 -9.38 13.16
C GLU A 100 -6.04 -10.27 12.82
N THR A 101 -6.14 -11.58 13.01
CA THR A 101 -5.12 -12.57 12.65
C THR A 101 -4.79 -12.51 11.16
N PHE A 102 -5.80 -12.48 10.29
CA PHE A 102 -5.56 -12.29 8.85
C PHE A 102 -4.85 -10.97 8.57
N GLN A 103 -5.33 -9.87 9.16
CA GLN A 103 -4.76 -8.55 8.97
C GLN A 103 -3.30 -8.48 9.44
N GLU A 104 -2.96 -9.11 10.56
CA GLU A 104 -1.61 -9.17 11.11
C GLU A 104 -0.66 -9.97 10.23
N SER A 105 -1.15 -11.03 9.59
CA SER A 105 -0.39 -11.76 8.58
C SER A 105 0.01 -10.87 7.40
N GLN A 106 -0.87 -9.94 6.98
CA GLN A 106 -0.60 -9.02 5.87
C GLN A 106 0.45 -7.97 6.21
N TYR A 107 0.43 -7.47 7.45
CA TYR A 107 1.42 -6.50 7.92
C TYR A 107 2.70 -7.15 8.48
N ARG A 108 2.69 -8.48 8.66
CA ARG A 108 3.75 -9.27 9.34
C ARG A 108 4.01 -8.71 10.74
N MET A 109 2.95 -8.71 11.53
CA MET A 109 2.86 -8.12 12.87
C MET A 109 2.45 -9.17 13.90
N ASP A 110 2.63 -8.82 15.17
CA ASP A 110 2.31 -9.66 16.31
C ASP A 110 2.90 -11.09 16.21
N GLU A 111 2.07 -12.12 16.18
CA GLU A 111 2.49 -13.51 16.00
C GLU A 111 3.18 -13.82 14.66
N PHE A 112 2.94 -13.01 13.62
CA PHE A 112 3.58 -13.14 12.31
C PHE A 112 4.90 -12.35 12.23
N TRP A 113 5.46 -11.93 13.35
CA TRP A 113 6.70 -11.18 13.42
C TRP A 113 7.91 -12.03 13.01
N ASP A 114 8.52 -11.71 11.87
CA ASP A 114 9.71 -12.39 11.34
C ASP A 114 11.02 -11.60 11.51
N ARG A 115 10.99 -10.47 12.20
CA ARG A 115 12.13 -9.53 12.28
C ARG A 115 12.96 -9.81 13.53
N SER A 116 14.27 -9.53 13.44
CA SER A 116 15.23 -9.85 14.51
C SER A 116 15.10 -9.02 15.78
N ASN A 117 14.44 -7.86 15.72
CA ASN A 117 14.34 -6.90 16.83
C ASN A 117 12.87 -6.71 17.23
N ASP A 118 12.64 -6.25 18.46
CA ASP A 118 11.29 -5.94 18.98
C ASP A 118 10.67 -4.68 18.37
N ARG A 119 11.44 -3.96 17.56
CA ARG A 119 11.00 -2.74 16.89
C ARG A 119 11.61 -2.67 15.51
N TYR A 120 10.75 -2.43 14.54
CA TYR A 120 11.11 -2.16 13.17
C TYR A 120 10.93 -0.69 12.85
N GLU A 121 11.90 -0.11 12.15
CA GLU A 121 11.81 1.25 11.61
C GLU A 121 12.16 1.22 10.13
N GLY A 122 11.30 1.82 9.32
CA GLY A 122 11.45 1.84 7.88
C GLY A 122 10.58 2.90 7.24
N THR A 123 10.14 2.62 6.03
CA THR A 123 9.28 3.48 5.23
C THR A 123 8.01 2.75 4.82
N THR A 124 6.99 3.50 4.39
CA THR A 124 5.77 2.91 3.84
C THR A 124 6.02 2.01 2.64
N GLY A 125 7.15 2.17 1.93
CA GLY A 125 7.54 1.28 0.84
C GLY A 125 7.87 -0.15 1.27
N ASP A 126 8.19 -0.36 2.54
CA ASP A 126 8.60 -1.65 3.10
C ASP A 126 7.41 -2.54 3.50
N LEU A 127 6.18 -2.00 3.42
CA LEU A 127 4.93 -2.70 3.78
C LEU A 127 4.40 -3.62 2.66
N GLY A 128 5.15 -3.80 1.58
CA GLY A 128 4.79 -4.72 0.50
C GLY A 128 3.41 -4.42 -0.12
N VAL A 129 2.51 -5.41 -0.08
CA VAL A 129 1.13 -5.26 -0.59
C VAL A 129 0.32 -4.27 0.23
N MET A 130 0.63 -4.07 1.51
CA MET A 130 -0.04 -3.12 2.39
C MET A 130 0.43 -1.66 2.22
N ALA A 131 1.27 -1.38 1.21
CA ALA A 131 1.69 -0.03 0.85
C ALA A 131 0.86 0.54 -0.31
N CYS A 132 0.35 1.77 -0.19
CA CYS A 132 -0.10 2.54 -1.35
C CYS A 132 0.97 3.56 -1.75
N PRO A 133 1.38 3.67 -3.04
CA PRO A 133 2.46 4.57 -3.45
C PRO A 133 2.22 6.06 -3.18
N ASP A 134 0.97 6.47 -2.96
CA ASP A 134 0.61 7.85 -2.58
C ASP A 134 0.79 8.12 -1.07
N VAL A 135 0.96 7.08 -0.25
CA VAL A 135 1.25 7.21 1.19
C VAL A 135 2.77 7.13 1.37
N LYS A 136 3.39 8.23 1.79
CA LYS A 136 4.84 8.34 2.02
C LYS A 136 5.10 8.77 3.44
N GLY A 137 5.94 8.03 4.14
CA GLY A 137 6.32 8.37 5.51
C GLY A 137 7.26 7.34 6.11
N ARG A 138 7.77 7.68 7.30
CA ARG A 138 8.41 6.73 8.19
C ARG A 138 7.35 5.77 8.73
N VAL A 139 7.75 4.54 8.96
CA VAL A 139 6.95 3.53 9.65
C VAL A 139 7.75 3.04 10.85
N VAL A 140 7.09 2.93 11.98
CA VAL A 140 7.57 2.26 13.18
C VAL A 140 6.58 1.17 13.51
N ILE A 141 7.05 -0.07 13.66
CA ILE A 141 6.23 -1.21 14.06
C ILE A 141 6.86 -1.84 15.30
N ASN A 142 6.07 -2.06 16.35
CA ASN A 142 6.51 -2.77 17.54
C ASN A 142 6.07 -4.24 17.46
N SER A 143 6.93 -5.16 17.91
CA SER A 143 6.57 -6.57 18.07
C SER A 143 5.54 -6.75 19.20
N ASN A 144 4.88 -7.92 19.23
CA ASN A 144 3.94 -8.32 20.29
C ASN A 144 2.87 -7.27 20.60
N THR A 145 2.46 -6.52 19.57
CA THR A 145 1.38 -5.56 19.67
C THR A 145 0.47 -5.83 18.47
N PRO A 146 -0.83 -6.07 18.69
CA PRO A 146 -1.76 -6.33 17.61
C PRO A 146 -2.07 -5.05 16.83
N CYS A 147 -2.65 -5.19 15.64
CA CYS A 147 -2.97 -4.03 14.80
C CYS A 147 -3.94 -3.05 15.49
N ARG A 148 -4.95 -3.57 16.21
CA ARG A 148 -5.86 -2.75 17.02
C ARG A 148 -5.14 -2.05 18.18
N GLY A 149 -4.08 -2.67 18.69
CA GLY A 149 -3.23 -2.15 19.77
C GLY A 149 -2.33 -0.97 19.37
N GLY A 150 -2.40 -0.50 18.11
CA GLY A 150 -1.62 0.65 17.66
C GLY A 150 -0.16 0.33 17.39
N ALA A 151 0.12 -0.93 17.07
CA ALA A 151 1.44 -1.48 16.82
C ALA A 151 2.22 -0.79 15.70
N MET A 152 1.53 -0.20 14.72
CA MET A 152 2.13 0.58 13.64
C MET A 152 1.88 2.09 13.81
N GLN A 153 2.96 2.87 13.71
CA GLN A 153 2.95 4.33 13.84
C GLN A 153 3.80 5.00 12.74
N PRO A 154 3.53 6.29 12.41
CA PRO A 154 2.35 7.03 12.80
C PRO A 154 1.10 6.53 12.05
N SER A 155 -0.09 6.88 12.53
CA SER A 155 -1.35 6.42 11.93
C SER A 155 -1.48 6.81 10.44
N GLU A 156 -0.92 7.96 10.07
CA GLU A 156 -0.87 8.46 8.70
C GLU A 156 -0.09 7.58 7.73
N SER A 157 0.73 6.65 8.23
CA SER A 157 1.50 5.71 7.39
C SER A 157 0.71 4.45 7.01
N VAL A 158 -0.47 4.24 7.59
CA VAL A 158 -1.35 3.11 7.25
C VAL A 158 -2.08 3.41 5.94
N SER A 159 -1.94 2.52 4.96
CA SER A 159 -2.47 2.74 3.61
C SER A 159 -3.88 2.20 3.40
N TYR A 160 -4.22 1.09 4.06
CA TYR A 160 -5.51 0.42 3.92
C TYR A 160 -6.09 0.09 5.29
N ALA A 161 -7.41 0.08 5.36
CA ALA A 161 -8.15 -0.34 6.55
C ALA A 161 -9.12 -1.45 6.21
N PHE A 162 -9.29 -2.35 7.17
CA PHE A 162 -10.22 -3.45 7.12
C PHE A 162 -11.60 -3.05 7.64
N ASN A 163 -12.60 -3.73 7.11
CA ASN A 163 -13.98 -3.53 7.51
C ASN A 163 -14.20 -4.03 8.94
N LEU A 164 -14.30 -3.09 9.88
CA LEU A 164 -14.52 -3.41 11.29
C LEU A 164 -15.82 -4.19 11.52
N ARG A 165 -16.81 -4.08 10.62
CA ARG A 165 -18.07 -4.83 10.74
C ARG A 165 -17.91 -6.32 10.46
N LEU A 166 -16.83 -6.75 9.81
CA LEU A 166 -16.53 -8.17 9.64
C LEU A 166 -16.01 -8.79 10.94
N ASP A 167 -15.29 -8.00 11.73
CA ASP A 167 -14.72 -8.44 13.01
C ASP A 167 -15.72 -8.25 14.17
N TYR A 168 -16.45 -7.13 14.14
CA TYR A 168 -17.47 -6.76 15.12
C TYR A 168 -18.79 -6.40 14.42
N PRO A 169 -19.52 -7.37 13.83
CA PRO A 169 -20.85 -7.09 13.33
C PRO A 169 -21.77 -6.58 14.45
N ASP A 170 -22.69 -5.67 14.12
CA ASP A 170 -23.75 -5.29 15.06
C ASP A 170 -24.79 -6.40 15.11
N LYS A 171 -25.03 -6.91 16.32
CA LYS A 171 -26.03 -7.95 16.61
C LYS A 171 -27.10 -7.36 17.52
N MET A 172 -28.36 -7.67 17.24
CA MET A 172 -29.49 -7.24 18.08
C MET A 172 -29.55 -8.09 19.35
N VAL A 173 -29.35 -7.46 20.51
CA VAL A 173 -29.45 -8.09 21.83
C VAL A 173 -30.37 -7.25 22.71
N GLY A 174 -31.51 -7.82 23.12
CA GLY A 174 -32.46 -7.13 23.99
C GLY A 174 -32.96 -5.79 23.43
N GLY A 175 -33.19 -5.73 22.11
CA GLY A 175 -33.65 -4.52 21.42
C GLY A 175 -32.57 -3.48 21.11
N HIS A 176 -31.31 -3.73 21.49
CA HIS A 176 -30.18 -2.83 21.23
C HIS A 176 -29.18 -3.48 20.27
N ARG A 177 -28.63 -2.68 19.35
CA ARG A 177 -27.52 -3.10 18.48
C ARG A 177 -26.23 -3.07 19.29
N VAL A 178 -25.56 -4.22 19.41
CA VAL A 178 -24.27 -4.32 20.12
C VAL A 178 -23.20 -4.93 19.21
N PRO A 179 -22.00 -4.33 19.14
CA PRO A 179 -20.90 -4.92 18.40
C PRO A 179 -20.42 -6.20 19.11
N ARG A 180 -20.26 -7.29 18.36
CA ARG A 180 -19.82 -8.58 18.90
C ARG A 180 -18.67 -9.13 18.08
N HIS A 181 -17.54 -9.40 18.74
CA HIS A 181 -16.41 -10.10 18.13
C HIS A 181 -16.90 -11.43 17.55
N THR A 182 -16.78 -11.61 16.24
CA THR A 182 -17.33 -12.76 15.52
C THR A 182 -16.26 -13.28 14.54
N PRO A 183 -15.92 -14.57 14.59
CA PRO A 183 -14.92 -15.10 13.68
C PRO A 183 -15.46 -15.19 12.26
N LEU A 184 -14.55 -15.16 11.30
CA LEU A 184 -14.82 -15.38 9.89
C LEU A 184 -14.59 -16.85 9.55
N SER A 185 -15.18 -17.31 8.45
CA SER A 185 -14.95 -18.63 7.87
C SER A 185 -15.03 -18.56 6.36
N GLU A 186 -14.64 -19.62 5.65
CA GLU A 186 -14.74 -19.68 4.17
C GLU A 186 -16.15 -19.43 3.63
N ARG A 187 -17.20 -19.58 4.43
CA ARG A 187 -18.61 -19.40 4.00
C ARG A 187 -18.86 -18.03 3.38
N MET A 188 -18.18 -16.99 3.87
CA MET A 188 -18.31 -15.63 3.33
C MET A 188 -17.92 -15.54 1.85
N LEU A 189 -17.04 -16.44 1.36
CA LEU A 189 -16.61 -16.47 -0.03
C LEU A 189 -17.73 -16.94 -0.98
N SER A 190 -18.74 -17.62 -0.44
CA SER A 190 -19.88 -18.16 -1.20
C SER A 190 -21.13 -17.26 -1.16
N GLU A 191 -21.05 -16.11 -0.50
CA GLU A 191 -22.17 -15.18 -0.38
C GLU A 191 -22.48 -14.50 -1.73
N PRO A 192 -23.76 -14.39 -2.12
CA PRO A 192 -24.14 -13.85 -3.43
C PRO A 192 -23.96 -12.33 -3.57
N GLY A 193 -23.63 -11.62 -2.48
CA GLY A 193 -23.42 -10.18 -2.45
C GLY A 193 -21.96 -9.79 -2.26
N LEU A 194 -21.62 -8.56 -2.64
CA LEU A 194 -20.25 -8.06 -2.52
C LEU A 194 -19.99 -7.59 -1.08
N ILE A 195 -19.30 -8.41 -0.29
CA ILE A 195 -18.92 -8.10 1.10
C ILE A 195 -17.65 -7.24 1.09
N PRO A 196 -17.70 -5.95 1.51
CA PRO A 196 -16.51 -5.10 1.53
C PRO A 196 -15.50 -5.62 2.55
N LEU A 197 -14.27 -5.86 2.11
CA LEU A 197 -13.18 -6.37 2.94
C LEU A 197 -12.27 -5.26 3.45
N LEU A 198 -11.68 -4.49 2.54
CA LEU A 198 -10.73 -3.42 2.88
C LEU A 198 -10.76 -2.29 1.84
N TRP A 199 -10.30 -1.10 2.26
CA TRP A 199 -10.25 0.10 1.41
C TRP A 199 -9.13 1.06 1.81
N ASP A 200 -8.98 2.14 1.04
CA ASP A 200 -8.02 3.22 1.34
C ASP A 200 -8.22 3.79 2.75
N ALA A 201 -7.17 3.78 3.58
CA ALA A 201 -7.22 4.38 4.91
C ALA A 201 -7.05 5.89 4.89
N ASP A 202 -7.71 6.58 5.83
CA ASP A 202 -7.45 7.97 6.19
C ASP A 202 -6.84 8.05 7.58
N GLY A 203 -5.52 7.82 7.64
CA GLY A 203 -4.78 7.85 8.91
C GLY A 203 -4.73 9.22 9.57
N THR A 204 -4.96 10.31 8.83
CA THR A 204 -5.04 11.66 9.41
C THR A 204 -6.34 11.84 10.18
N VAL A 205 -7.48 11.46 9.61
CA VAL A 205 -8.78 11.50 10.29
C VAL A 205 -8.82 10.51 11.46
N ALA A 206 -8.29 9.29 11.27
CA ALA A 206 -8.21 8.29 12.34
C ALA A 206 -7.47 8.84 13.57
N LYS A 207 -6.32 9.49 13.36
CA LYS A 207 -5.55 10.14 14.42
C LYS A 207 -6.29 11.30 15.08
N GLN A 208 -7.02 12.12 14.31
CA GLN A 208 -7.81 13.23 14.87
C GLN A 208 -8.93 12.72 15.77
N ASN A 209 -9.48 11.56 15.45
CA ASN A 209 -10.55 10.91 16.20
C ASN A 209 -10.04 9.99 17.32
N ASP A 210 -8.72 9.90 17.53
CA ASP A 210 -8.09 9.00 18.51
C ASP A 210 -8.50 7.53 18.35
N VAL A 211 -8.56 7.07 17.10
CA VAL A 211 -8.92 5.69 16.73
C VAL A 211 -7.88 5.10 15.79
N THR A 212 -7.84 3.76 15.72
CA THR A 212 -6.90 3.06 14.84
C THR A 212 -7.21 3.30 13.36
N PRO A 213 -6.19 3.55 12.52
CA PRO A 213 -6.37 3.68 11.06
C PRO A 213 -6.48 2.32 10.35
N HIS A 214 -6.33 1.21 11.07
CA HIS A 214 -6.36 -0.14 10.49
C HIS A 214 -7.79 -0.66 10.33
N TYR A 215 -8.74 -0.09 11.06
CA TYR A 215 -10.14 -0.49 11.02
C TYR A 215 -11.00 0.72 10.71
N SER A 216 -12.01 0.50 9.89
CA SER A 216 -13.03 1.49 9.56
C SER A 216 -14.36 0.79 9.33
N ALA A 217 -15.45 1.50 9.58
CA ALA A 217 -16.78 1.02 9.27
C ALA A 217 -17.74 2.19 9.03
N PRO A 218 -18.70 2.04 8.11
CA PRO A 218 -19.80 2.98 7.99
C PRO A 218 -20.82 2.81 9.11
N GLY A 219 -21.41 3.93 9.51
CA GLY A 219 -22.73 3.94 10.14
C GLY A 219 -23.80 3.62 9.10
N LEU A 220 -24.56 2.54 9.30
CA LEU A 220 -25.64 2.14 8.40
C LEU A 220 -26.97 2.79 8.75
N ASP A 221 -27.17 3.05 10.04
CA ASP A 221 -28.32 3.77 10.59
C ASP A 221 -27.87 4.55 11.84
N GLU A 222 -28.75 5.40 12.37
CA GLU A 222 -28.49 6.24 13.56
C GLU A 222 -28.25 5.42 14.85
N ASN A 223 -28.69 4.16 14.88
CA ASN A 223 -28.55 3.26 16.02
C ASN A 223 -27.32 2.34 15.89
N SER A 224 -26.61 2.41 14.77
CA SER A 224 -25.39 1.63 14.53
C SER A 224 -24.30 2.08 15.51
N PRO A 225 -23.53 1.16 16.13
CA PRO A 225 -22.41 1.54 17.00
C PRO A 225 -21.30 2.33 16.26
N TYR A 226 -21.33 2.32 14.93
CA TYR A 226 -20.43 3.04 14.03
C TYR A 226 -21.03 4.31 13.42
N SER A 227 -22.17 4.80 13.93
CA SER A 227 -22.74 6.09 13.54
C SER A 227 -21.75 7.24 13.77
N ASP A 228 -22.01 8.40 13.15
CA ASP A 228 -21.28 9.64 13.40
C ASP A 228 -19.77 9.59 13.12
N ASN A 229 -19.35 8.70 12.22
CA ASN A 229 -17.94 8.51 11.84
C ASN A 229 -17.00 8.24 13.04
N ARG A 230 -17.50 7.60 14.10
CA ARG A 230 -16.72 7.25 15.31
C ARG A 230 -15.44 6.49 14.99
N VAL A 231 -15.48 5.58 14.01
CA VAL A 231 -14.33 4.81 13.52
C VAL A 231 -13.89 5.24 12.13
N TRP A 232 -14.09 6.53 11.81
CA TRP A 232 -13.80 7.22 10.54
C TRP A 232 -14.27 6.49 9.28
N PHE A 233 -15.11 7.13 8.46
CA PHE A 233 -15.50 6.57 7.16
C PHE A 233 -16.07 7.68 6.27
N PRO A 234 -15.90 7.60 4.94
CA PRO A 234 -15.00 6.72 4.18
C PRO A 234 -13.58 7.30 4.08
N GLY A 235 -12.61 6.48 3.65
CA GLY A 235 -11.31 6.98 3.21
C GLY A 235 -11.28 7.23 1.70
N PHE A 236 -10.93 8.45 1.28
CA PHE A 236 -10.83 8.81 -0.13
C PHE A 236 -9.40 9.06 -0.56
N ARG A 237 -8.98 8.44 -1.66
CA ARG A 237 -7.66 8.64 -2.28
C ARG A 237 -7.80 8.81 -3.79
N HIS A 238 -6.69 8.99 -4.51
CA HIS A 238 -6.63 8.90 -5.98
C HIS A 238 -7.70 9.73 -6.72
N GLY A 239 -7.82 11.01 -6.37
CA GLY A 239 -8.81 11.92 -6.97
C GLY A 239 -10.19 11.87 -6.30
N GLY A 240 -10.22 11.69 -4.99
CA GLY A 240 -11.45 11.75 -4.19
C GLY A 240 -12.34 10.52 -4.34
N ARG A 241 -11.76 9.36 -4.67
CA ARG A 241 -12.49 8.10 -4.83
C ARG A 241 -11.96 7.06 -3.85
N MET A 242 -12.86 6.25 -3.34
CA MET A 242 -12.53 5.13 -2.47
C MET A 242 -12.36 3.90 -3.35
N GLN A 243 -11.25 3.20 -3.17
CA GLN A 243 -11.05 1.87 -3.74
C GLN A 243 -11.38 0.84 -2.67
N VAL A 244 -12.25 -0.10 -3.03
CA VAL A 244 -12.76 -1.10 -2.10
C VAL A 244 -12.51 -2.46 -2.70
N ALA A 245 -11.83 -3.32 -1.95
CA ALA A 245 -11.72 -4.74 -2.25
C ALA A 245 -12.85 -5.48 -1.55
N PHE A 246 -13.34 -6.52 -2.20
CA PHE A 246 -14.39 -7.38 -1.67
C PHE A 246 -13.81 -8.75 -1.34
N VAL A 247 -14.46 -9.44 -0.42
CA VAL A 247 -14.12 -10.81 -0.01
C VAL A 247 -14.01 -11.77 -1.20
N SER A 248 -14.83 -11.56 -2.24
CA SER A 248 -14.83 -12.33 -3.49
C SER A 248 -13.69 -11.99 -4.47
N GLY A 249 -12.84 -11.02 -4.16
CA GLY A 249 -11.65 -10.65 -4.96
C GLY A 249 -11.84 -9.45 -5.90
N GLU A 250 -13.08 -8.98 -6.10
CA GLU A 250 -13.33 -7.77 -6.89
C GLU A 250 -12.71 -6.54 -6.22
N VAL A 251 -12.32 -5.57 -7.06
CA VAL A 251 -11.92 -4.24 -6.59
C VAL A 251 -12.67 -3.19 -7.39
N LEU A 252 -13.49 -2.41 -6.69
CA LEU A 252 -14.32 -1.35 -7.28
C LEU A 252 -13.88 0.02 -6.77
N CYS A 253 -14.27 1.07 -7.51
CA CYS A 253 -13.88 2.45 -7.21
C CYS A 253 -15.08 3.38 -7.25
N THR A 254 -15.40 4.04 -6.14
CA THR A 254 -16.64 4.82 -5.97
C THR A 254 -16.38 6.15 -5.26
N THR A 255 -17.27 7.12 -5.45
CA THR A 255 -17.37 8.34 -4.61
C THR A 255 -18.54 8.27 -3.62
N LYS A 256 -19.38 7.23 -3.72
CA LYS A 256 -20.60 7.03 -2.93
C LYS A 256 -20.66 5.57 -2.46
N PRO A 257 -19.85 5.16 -1.47
CA PRO A 257 -19.74 3.76 -1.06
C PRO A 257 -21.01 3.15 -0.46
N LEU A 258 -21.90 3.98 0.11
CA LEU A 258 -23.16 3.52 0.71
C LEU A 258 -24.35 3.53 -0.25
N ALA A 259 -24.17 3.97 -1.50
CA ALA A 259 -25.24 4.05 -2.48
C ALA A 259 -25.40 2.75 -3.32
N HIS A 260 -24.54 1.75 -3.11
CA HIS A 260 -24.53 0.51 -3.89
C HIS A 260 -25.33 -0.57 -3.16
N GLU A 261 -26.48 -0.95 -3.72
CA GLU A 261 -27.38 -1.96 -3.12
C GLU A 261 -26.77 -3.37 -3.06
N THR A 262 -25.83 -3.68 -3.96
CA THR A 262 -25.15 -4.98 -3.99
C THR A 262 -24.06 -5.12 -2.93
N TRP A 263 -23.67 -4.03 -2.25
CA TRP A 263 -22.60 -4.03 -1.26
C TRP A 263 -23.17 -4.36 0.11
N ARG A 264 -22.76 -5.51 0.65
CA ARG A 264 -23.28 -6.07 1.90
C ARG A 264 -22.53 -5.52 3.11
N TRP A 265 -22.70 -4.23 3.38
CA TRP A 265 -22.15 -3.60 4.60
C TRP A 265 -22.79 -4.15 5.89
N ASP A 266 -23.99 -4.73 5.76
CA ASP A 266 -24.78 -5.37 6.81
C ASP A 266 -24.41 -6.84 7.05
N TYR A 267 -23.46 -7.40 6.28
CA TYR A 267 -23.05 -8.79 6.40
C TYR A 267 -22.64 -9.12 7.84
N THR A 268 -23.13 -10.27 8.32
CA THR A 268 -22.83 -10.80 9.65
C THR A 268 -22.41 -12.27 9.47
N PRO A 269 -21.17 -12.64 9.81
CA PRO A 269 -20.68 -14.02 9.77
C PRO A 269 -21.43 -14.97 10.72
#